data_AF-A0A355FK07-F1
#
_entry.id   AF-A0A355FK07-F1
#
_cell.length_a   1.000
_cell.length_b   1.000
_cell.length_c   1.000
_cell.angle_alpha   90.00
_cell.angle_beta   90.00
_cell.angle_gamma   90.00
#
_symmetry.space_group_name_H-M   'P 1'
#
loop_
_entity.id
_entity.type
_entity.pdbx_description
1 polymer ?
#
loop_
_entity_poly.entity_id
_entity_poly.type
_entity_poly.pdbx_seq_one_letter_code
_entity_poly.pdbx_strand_id
1 'polypeptide(L)'
;WFVPETVRTDVLFRNMKKTRKHFAVVVDDYGGMSGIITMSDLLEQIVGDIDDNTSVPIESPLIERLDSKTWRIQGTAQLDEVSKQLGVLLPVE
;
A
#
# COMPACT_ATOMS: atom_id res chain seq x y z
N TRP A 1 -4.18 1.98 -24.38
CA TRP A 1 -3.22 1.22 -25.22
C TRP A 1 -3.48 -0.25 -24.96
N PHE A 2 -3.46 -1.08 -26.00
CA PHE A 2 -3.83 -2.49 -25.93
C PHE A 2 -2.60 -3.37 -26.00
N VAL A 3 -2.62 -4.49 -25.26
CA VAL A 3 -1.55 -5.49 -25.24
C VAL A 3 -2.17 -6.90 -25.25
N PRO A 4 -1.66 -7.84 -26.05
CA PRO A 4 -2.06 -9.25 -25.96
C PRO A 4 -1.73 -9.86 -24.60
N GLU A 5 -2.56 -10.77 -24.11
CA GLU A 5 -2.31 -11.51 -22.86
C GLU A 5 -1.01 -12.35 -22.88
N THR A 6 -0.54 -12.71 -24.07
CA THR A 6 0.67 -13.53 -24.28
C THR A 6 1.98 -12.73 -24.17
N VAL A 7 1.91 -11.41 -24.00
CA VAL A 7 3.12 -10.57 -23.89
C VAL A 7 3.82 -10.79 -22.55
N ARG A 8 5.13 -11.04 -22.62
CA ARG A 8 5.97 -11.16 -21.43
C ARG A 8 6.01 -9.89 -20.59
N THR A 9 5.88 -10.05 -19.27
CA THR A 9 5.89 -8.99 -18.25
C THR A 9 7.09 -8.06 -18.37
N ASP A 10 8.31 -8.58 -18.56
CA ASP A 10 9.53 -7.77 -18.64
C ASP A 10 9.58 -6.89 -19.91
N VAL A 11 9.00 -7.39 -21.00
CA VAL A 11 8.87 -6.65 -22.27
C VAL A 11 7.81 -5.55 -22.12
N LEU A 12 6.66 -5.89 -21.55
CA LEU A 12 5.56 -4.95 -21.28
C LEU A 12 6.03 -3.81 -20.37
N PHE A 13 6.75 -4.12 -19.28
CA PHE A 13 7.33 -3.14 -18.38
C PHE A 13 8.28 -2.16 -19.09
N ARG A 14 9.23 -2.67 -19.88
CA ARG A 14 10.17 -1.83 -20.67
C ARG A 14 9.43 -0.91 -21.65
N ASN A 15 8.39 -1.43 -22.31
CA ASN A 15 7.58 -0.67 -23.25
C ASN A 15 6.78 0.44 -22.56
N MET A 16 6.14 0.13 -21.43
CA MET A 16 5.42 1.11 -20.61
C MET A 16 6.36 2.22 -20.12
N LYS A 17 7.57 1.86 -19.68
CA LYS A 17 8.58 2.82 -19.20
C LYS A 17 9.04 3.74 -20.33
N LYS A 18 9.32 3.19 -21.52
CA LYS A 18 9.74 3.95 -22.69
C LYS A 18 8.65 4.89 -23.21
N THR A 19 7.40 4.43 -23.19
CA THR A 19 6.25 5.18 -23.73
C THR A 19 5.55 6.07 -22.70
N ARG A 20 6.00 6.07 -21.44
CA ARG A 20 5.38 6.77 -20.30
C ARG A 20 3.88 6.44 -20.15
N LYS A 21 3.52 5.18 -20.38
CA LYS A 21 2.16 4.66 -20.18
C LYS A 21 2.09 3.96 -18.83
N HIS A 22 1.12 4.33 -18.01
CA HIS A 22 0.97 3.78 -16.66
C HIS A 22 0.02 2.58 -16.59
N PHE A 23 -0.79 2.35 -17.63
CA PHE A 23 -1.68 1.18 -17.74
C PHE A 23 -1.83 0.72 -19.19
N ALA A 24 -2.28 -0.52 -19.35
CA ALA A 24 -2.67 -1.12 -20.61
C ALA A 24 -3.97 -1.94 -20.45
N VAL A 25 -4.77 -1.99 -21.51
CA VAL A 25 -5.91 -2.91 -21.61
C VAL A 25 -5.39 -4.22 -22.21
N VAL A 26 -5.60 -5.31 -21.49
CA VAL A 26 -5.21 -6.65 -21.94
C VAL A 26 -6.31 -7.22 -22.81
N VAL A 27 -5.93 -7.75 -23.98
CA VAL A 27 -6.85 -8.35 -24.94
C VAL A 27 -6.54 -9.83 -25.13
N ASP A 28 -7.60 -10.63 -25.28
CA ASP A 28 -7.52 -12.04 -25.64
C ASP A 28 -7.33 -12.24 -27.15
N ASP A 29 -7.15 -13.51 -27.56
CA ASP A 29 -6.95 -13.90 -28.95
C ASP A 29 -8.19 -13.70 -29.85
N TYR A 30 -9.36 -13.48 -29.25
CA TYR A 30 -10.62 -13.19 -29.94
C TYR A 30 -10.91 -11.68 -30.03
N GLY A 31 -10.01 -10.84 -29.51
CA GLY A 31 -10.16 -9.38 -29.46
C GLY A 31 -11.08 -8.89 -28.33
N GLY A 32 -11.47 -9.77 -27.41
CA GLY A 32 -12.16 -9.43 -26.18
C GLY A 32 -11.22 -8.76 -25.17
N MET A 33 -11.80 -7.99 -24.24
CA MET A 33 -11.05 -7.42 -23.13
C MET A 33 -10.93 -8.47 -22.02
N SER A 34 -9.69 -8.88 -21.73
CA SER A 34 -9.40 -9.75 -20.58
C SER A 34 -9.29 -8.95 -19.29
N GLY A 35 -8.81 -7.71 -19.35
CA GLY A 35 -8.68 -6.85 -18.17
C GLY A 35 -7.80 -5.62 -18.38
N ILE A 36 -7.30 -5.07 -17.26
CA ILE A 36 -6.37 -3.94 -17.22
C ILE A 36 -5.15 -4.36 -16.40
N ILE A 37 -3.97 -3.91 -16.82
CA ILE A 37 -2.72 -4.08 -16.09
C ILE A 37 -2.03 -2.73 -15.93
N THR A 38 -1.48 -2.48 -14.74
CA THR A 38 -0.77 -1.25 -14.41
C THR A 38 0.74 -1.47 -14.35
N MET A 39 1.50 -0.38 -14.38
CA MET A 39 2.93 -0.42 -14.15
C MET A 39 3.28 -1.01 -12.78
N SER A 40 2.44 -0.78 -11.76
CA SER A 40 2.65 -1.27 -10.40
C SER A 40 2.60 -2.79 -10.37
N ASP A 41 1.56 -3.38 -10.97
CA ASP A 41 1.37 -4.83 -11.03
C ASP A 41 2.58 -5.50 -11.71
N LEU A 42 3.10 -4.90 -12.79
CA LEU A 42 4.27 -5.42 -13.48
C LEU A 42 5.56 -5.34 -12.64
N LEU A 43 5.70 -4.29 -11.82
CA LEU A 43 6.85 -4.15 -10.92
C LEU A 43 6.79 -5.21 -9.83
N GLU A 44 5.63 -5.41 -9.21
CA GLU A 44 5.40 -6.43 -8.18
C GLU A 44 5.67 -7.84 -8.72
N GLN A 45 5.21 -8.17 -9.93
CA GLN A 45 5.46 -9.49 -10.52
C GLN A 45 6.94 -9.75 -10.87
N ILE A 46 7.73 -8.70 -11.15
CA ILE A 46 9.16 -8.84 -11.47
C ILE A 46 10.01 -8.89 -10.21
N VAL A 47 9.69 -8.07 -9.21
CA VAL A 47 10.49 -7.89 -8.00
C VAL A 47 10.03 -8.83 -6.87
N GLY A 48 8.80 -9.34 -6.93
CA GLY A 48 8.10 -10.03 -5.85
C GLY A 48 7.34 -9.05 -4.96
N ASP A 49 6.81 -9.54 -3.83
CA ASP A 49 6.44 -8.66 -2.72
C ASP A 49 7.68 -7.84 -2.39
N ILE A 50 7.66 -6.55 -2.75
CA ILE A 50 8.49 -5.57 -2.07
C ILE A 50 7.82 -5.45 -0.71
N ASP A 51 8.07 -6.46 0.10
CA ASP A 51 8.00 -6.40 1.53
C ASP A 51 8.85 -5.19 1.91
N ASP A 52 8.20 -4.04 2.04
CA ASP A 52 8.68 -2.98 2.91
C ASP A 52 8.53 -3.45 4.36
N ASN A 53 8.82 -4.73 4.67
CA ASN A 53 8.80 -5.35 5.99
C ASN A 53 9.92 -4.82 6.89
N THR A 54 10.60 -3.75 6.48
CA THR A 54 11.19 -2.81 7.44
C THR A 54 10.10 -2.14 8.30
N SER A 55 8.83 -2.20 7.88
CA SER A 55 7.66 -1.90 8.67
C SER A 55 6.97 -3.14 9.25
N VAL A 56 7.74 -4.08 9.80
CA VAL A 56 7.30 -4.63 11.08
C VAL A 56 7.91 -3.72 12.16
N PRO A 57 7.36 -2.52 12.45
CA PRO A 57 7.46 -2.13 13.84
C PRO A 57 6.74 -3.26 14.56
N ILE A 58 7.39 -3.87 15.55
CA ILE A 58 6.68 -4.31 16.74
C ILE A 58 5.62 -3.23 16.96
N GLU A 59 4.34 -3.49 16.66
CA GLU A 59 3.31 -2.44 16.59
C GLU A 59 3.45 -1.66 17.88
N SER A 60 4.04 -0.46 17.79
CA SER A 60 4.34 0.29 18.99
C SER A 60 2.96 0.57 19.58
N PRO A 61 2.70 0.21 20.83
CA PRO A 61 1.35 0.24 21.35
C PRO A 61 0.76 1.63 21.09
N LEU A 62 -0.50 1.67 20.63
CA LEU A 62 -1.17 2.93 20.26
C LEU A 62 -1.04 4.00 21.34
N ILE A 63 -0.99 3.55 22.59
CA ILE A 63 -0.76 4.35 23.79
C ILE A 63 0.28 3.64 24.65
N GLU A 64 1.41 4.29 24.92
CA GLU A 64 2.53 3.78 25.71
C GLU A 64 2.85 4.74 26.87
N ARG A 65 2.96 4.22 28.10
CA ARG A 65 3.45 5.01 29.23
C ARG A 65 4.97 4.89 29.32
N LEU A 66 5.69 6.00 29.16
CA LEU A 66 7.15 6.03 29.23
C LEU A 66 7.65 6.17 30.67
N ASP A 67 6.95 6.97 31.49
CA ASP A 67 7.26 7.14 32.91
C ASP A 67 6.05 7.63 33.72
N SER A 68 6.28 8.13 34.94
CA SER A 68 5.22 8.62 35.83
C SER A 68 4.36 9.75 35.26
N LYS A 69 4.91 10.60 34.38
CA LYS A 69 4.29 11.84 33.85
C LYS A 69 4.31 11.94 32.32
N THR A 70 4.90 10.99 31.61
CA THR A 70 5.07 11.05 30.15
C THR A 70 4.47 9.84 29.45
N TRP A 71 3.74 10.12 28.36
CA TRP A 71 3.10 9.15 27.49
C TRP A 71 3.53 9.39 26.04
N ARG A 72 3.62 8.31 25.26
CA ARG A 72 3.78 8.31 23.81
C ARG A 72 2.49 7.77 23.22
N ILE A 73 1.84 8.54 22.36
CA ILE A 73 0.54 8.22 21.76
C ILE A 73 0.68 8.36 20.25
N GLN A 74 0.25 7.37 19.49
CA GLN A 74 0.19 7.47 18.04
C GLN A 74 -0.90 8.46 17.61
N GLY A 75 -0.65 9.25 16.57
CA GLY A 75 -1.66 10.21 16.06
C GLY A 75 -2.94 9.58 15.53
N THR A 76 -2.94 8.26 15.33
CA THR A 76 -4.08 7.43 14.90
C THR A 76 -4.87 6.83 16.07
N ALA A 77 -4.40 6.97 17.32
CA ALA A 77 -5.10 6.45 18.49
C ALA A 77 -6.44 7.18 18.69
N GLN A 78 -7.49 6.41 18.99
CA GLN A 78 -8.81 7.01 19.23
C GLN A 78 -8.79 7.81 20.54
N LEU A 79 -9.38 9.00 20.49
CA LEU A 79 -9.28 9.98 21.58
C LEU A 79 -10.02 9.53 22.85
N ASP A 80 -11.06 8.70 22.71
CA ASP A 80 -11.79 8.06 23.80
C ASP A 80 -10.93 7.02 24.54
N GLU A 81 -10.13 6.24 23.81
CA GLU A 81 -9.20 5.29 24.39
C GLU A 81 -8.05 6.00 25.14
N VAL A 82 -7.53 7.08 24.55
CA VAL A 82 -6.53 7.95 25.20
C VAL A 82 -7.08 8.54 26.49
N SER A 83 -8.29 9.12 26.43
CA SER A 83 -9.00 9.68 27.59
C SER A 83 -9.13 8.67 28.73
N LYS A 84 -9.53 7.42 28.39
CA LYS A 84 -9.67 6.32 29.34
C LYS A 84 -8.34 5.89 29.97
N GLN A 85 -7.26 5.81 29.20
CA GLN A 85 -5.95 5.39 29.73
C GLN A 85 -5.28 6.48 30.59
N LEU A 86 -5.43 7.74 30.22
CA LEU A 86 -4.87 8.87 30.97
C LEU A 86 -5.73 9.23 32.19
N GLY A 87 -6.99 8.82 32.22
CA GLY A 87 -7.95 9.17 33.27
C GLY A 87 -8.31 10.66 33.25
N VAL A 88 -8.28 11.29 32.07
CA VAL A 88 -8.55 12.73 31.87
C VAL A 88 -9.67 12.91 30.88
N LEU A 89 -10.48 13.96 31.05
CA LEU A 89 -11.53 14.29 30.10
C LEU A 89 -10.90 14.99 28.87
N LEU A 90 -10.92 14.32 27.73
CA LEU A 90 -10.57 14.90 26.43
C LEU A 90 -11.84 15.23 25.63
N PRO A 91 -11.83 16.26 24.78
CA PRO A 91 -12.96 16.62 23.94
C PRO A 91 -13.14 15.57 22.83
N VAL A 92 -13.94 14.54 23.10
CA VAL A 92 -14.24 13.42 22.19
C VAL A 92 -15.44 13.68 21.28
N GLU A 93 -15.74 14.94 21.00
CA GLU A 93 -16.82 15.35 20.08
C GLU A 93 -16.32 15.46 18.62
#